data_AF-A0A852KIZ7-F1
#
_entry.id   AF-A0A852KIZ7-F1
#
_cell.length_a   1.000
_cell.length_b   1.000
_cell.length_c   1.000
_cell.angle_alpha   90.00
_cell.angle_beta   90.00
_cell.angle_gamma   90.00
#
_symmetry.space_group_name_H-M   'P 1'
#
loop_
_entity.id
_entity.type
_entity.pdbx_description
1 polymer ?
#
loop_
_entity_poly.entity_id
_entity_poly.type
_entity_poly.pdbx_seq_one_letter_code
_entity_poly.pdbx_strand_id
1 'polypeptide(L)'
;IEYFSNEPIVALVEQPHRGILALLDEACLAAGPVTDPLFLSSMDARLGHHPHYSSRKLCPTDKSMEFDRDFRIKHYAGDVTYSVEGFLDKNKDTLFQDFKRLFYNSADPVLRAMWPDGEQSITEVTKRPLTAGTLFKNSMVALVENLASKVGQGNVALPQDMWPRPWDSQLCPWLGLQQLQGLFHPKWFSDSLPLSYKMTCEYTWPNHLMASDREATQALLEQHGFQDDVAYGHTKVFIRTPRTLCSLEQERARLIPIIVLLLQKVSAAREARLALGARWGCGAGMGLWDRDKDMGTRWTQMVMGPGDGVQDGTRGWGAGWGRGPGVQDVLWCGCCRWRARQIIKNIPPSEMGQIRAKVAAMEALAGLRRDWGCQRCWAQDYLSSPGENPGLALPFARRVQALRDKVHFGSVLFSCHVRKINRFGKSRDRAILLTDQHLYKLDPRQQYRVMRALPLSTLTGLSVTSCRAQLLVFHTQSQDDLAVCLHKMRPAGDNRVGELVGVLLEHCRASKRELRVRVSDCIQLSLRGRRRLLTVETRPDVANPDFSKSRDGFVLYWSGE
;
A
#
# COMPACT_ATOMS: atom_id res chain seq x y z
N ILE A 1 41.25 14.12 1.80
CA ILE A 1 41.08 15.21 2.81
C ILE A 1 42.31 15.14 3.68
N GLU A 2 43.09 16.21 3.74
CA GLU A 2 44.19 16.32 4.69
C GLU A 2 43.59 16.57 6.08
N TYR A 3 43.90 15.71 7.04
CA TYR A 3 43.48 15.88 8.43
C TYR A 3 44.65 15.55 9.36
N PHE A 4 44.64 16.15 10.55
CA PHE A 4 45.62 15.87 11.58
C PHE A 4 45.33 14.49 12.19
N SER A 5 46.24 13.54 12.03
CA SER A 5 46.11 12.21 12.64
C SER A 5 46.60 12.26 14.09
N ASN A 6 45.76 11.78 15.03
CA ASN A 6 46.13 11.64 16.44
C ASN A 6 46.91 10.35 16.72
N GLU A 7 46.97 9.43 15.76
CA GLU A 7 47.63 8.13 15.90
C GLU A 7 49.10 8.23 16.33
N PRO A 8 49.94 9.15 15.79
CA PRO A 8 51.32 9.31 16.23
C PRO A 8 51.45 9.75 17.70
N ILE A 9 50.49 10.54 18.20
CA ILE A 9 50.48 10.99 19.60
C ILE A 9 50.07 9.85 20.53
N VAL A 10 49.05 9.08 20.16
CA VAL A 10 48.64 7.88 20.92
C VAL A 10 49.77 6.86 20.96
N ALA A 11 50.45 6.64 19.82
CA ALA A 11 51.62 5.78 19.75
C ALA A 11 52.76 6.26 20.67
N LEU A 12 53.07 7.56 20.70
CA LEU A 12 54.06 8.13 21.61
C LEU A 12 53.79 7.78 23.09
N VAL A 13 52.53 7.81 23.51
CA VAL A 13 52.14 7.57 24.91
C VAL A 13 52.05 6.07 25.23
N GLU A 14 51.39 5.30 24.36
CA GLU A 14 50.95 3.93 24.68
C GLU A 14 51.74 2.80 24.00
N GLN A 15 52.65 3.11 23.07
CA GLN A 15 53.35 2.07 22.30
C GLN A 15 54.05 1.06 23.23
N PRO A 16 53.85 -0.26 23.00
CA PRO A 16 54.51 -1.28 23.81
C PRO A 16 56.03 -1.12 23.80
N HIS A 17 56.65 -1.21 24.97
CA HIS A 17 58.11 -1.15 25.19
C HIS A 17 58.83 0.16 24.81
N ARG A 18 58.16 1.09 24.12
CA ARG A 18 58.77 2.34 23.62
C ARG A 18 58.03 3.60 24.02
N GLY A 19 56.74 3.52 24.31
CA GLY A 19 55.92 4.67 24.70
C GLY A 19 56.20 5.13 26.12
N ILE A 20 55.75 6.35 26.44
CA ILE A 20 55.96 6.99 27.75
C ILE A 20 55.51 6.10 28.91
N LEU A 21 54.32 5.49 28.83
CA LEU A 21 53.81 4.61 29.89
C LEU A 21 54.68 3.37 30.07
N ALA A 22 55.16 2.77 28.98
CA ALA A 22 56.04 1.60 29.06
C ALA A 22 57.40 1.92 29.69
N LEU A 23 57.96 3.10 29.40
CA LEU A 23 59.19 3.59 30.04
C LEU A 23 58.99 3.89 31.52
N LEU A 24 57.80 4.40 31.88
CA LEU A 24 57.44 4.68 33.27
C LEU A 24 57.31 3.39 34.07
N ASP A 25 56.71 2.35 33.47
CA ASP A 25 56.63 1.01 34.08
C ASP A 25 58.01 0.37 34.22
N GLU A 26 58.86 0.44 33.19
CA GLU A 26 60.25 -0.04 33.23
C GLU A 26 61.03 0.64 34.38
N ALA A 27 60.87 1.96 34.54
CA ALA A 27 61.49 2.74 35.61
C ALA A 27 60.97 2.36 37.01
N CYS A 28 59.67 2.08 37.15
CA CYS A 28 59.09 1.62 38.42
C CYS A 28 59.51 0.19 38.79
N LEU A 29 59.82 -0.65 37.80
CA LEU A 29 60.20 -2.05 37.98
C LEU A 29 61.70 -2.29 38.13
N ALA A 30 62.53 -1.27 37.88
CA ALA A 30 63.97 -1.35 37.99
C ALA A 30 64.41 -1.60 39.45
N ALA A 31 65.37 -2.51 39.64
CA ALA A 31 65.86 -2.91 40.97
C ALA A 31 66.80 -1.88 41.65
N GLY A 32 66.98 -0.69 41.06
CA GLY A 32 67.87 0.37 41.56
C GLY A 32 67.12 1.65 41.95
N PRO A 33 67.78 2.61 42.62
CA PRO A 33 67.18 3.90 42.97
C PRO A 33 66.97 4.75 41.71
N VAL A 34 65.82 4.60 41.06
CA VAL A 34 65.41 5.44 39.94
C VAL A 34 64.67 6.67 40.47
N THR A 35 65.14 7.86 40.08
CA THR A 35 64.53 9.15 40.43
C THR A 35 63.83 9.76 39.21
N ASP A 36 62.91 10.70 39.42
CA ASP A 36 62.14 11.33 38.32
C ASP A 36 63.05 12.01 37.26
N PRO A 37 64.17 12.69 37.60
CA PRO A 37 65.09 13.23 36.59
C PRO A 37 65.81 12.16 35.75
N LEU A 38 66.09 10.99 36.34
CA LEU A 38 66.66 9.85 35.61
C LEU A 38 65.63 9.25 34.64
N PHE A 39 64.35 9.21 35.04
CA PHE A 39 63.25 8.84 34.16
C PHE A 39 63.12 9.82 32.98
N LEU A 40 63.17 11.14 33.23
CA LEU A 40 63.17 12.15 32.16
C LEU A 40 64.36 11.99 31.21
N SER A 41 65.56 11.73 31.73
CA SER A 41 66.74 11.48 30.89
C SER A 41 66.59 10.22 30.03
N SER A 42 65.93 9.17 30.54
CA SER A 42 65.61 7.96 29.77
C SER A 42 64.60 8.25 28.65
N MET A 43 63.57 9.07 28.94
CA MET A 43 62.62 9.53 27.92
C MET A 43 63.30 10.36 26.84
N ASP A 44 64.16 11.32 27.21
CA ASP A 44 64.91 12.14 26.25
C ASP A 44 65.77 11.31 25.31
N ALA A 45 66.42 10.26 25.84
CA ALA A 45 67.26 9.37 25.04
C ALA A 45 66.45 8.52 24.04
N ARG A 46 65.25 8.05 24.41
CA ARG A 46 64.45 7.14 23.59
C ARG A 46 63.44 7.86 22.69
N LEU A 47 62.89 8.99 23.15
CA LEU A 47 61.80 9.73 22.50
C LEU A 47 62.23 11.07 21.90
N GLY A 48 63.49 11.49 22.08
CA GLY A 48 63.94 12.81 21.67
C GLY A 48 63.87 13.13 20.17
N HIS A 49 63.78 12.10 19.31
CA HIS A 49 63.59 12.27 17.87
C HIS A 49 62.12 12.34 17.44
N HIS A 50 61.16 12.14 18.36
CA HIS A 50 59.75 12.11 18.02
C HIS A 50 59.19 13.53 17.82
N PRO A 51 58.46 13.81 16.73
CA PRO A 51 58.02 15.18 16.37
C PRO A 51 57.06 15.84 17.38
N HIS A 52 56.36 15.01 18.17
CA HIS A 52 55.42 15.45 19.21
C HIS A 52 55.99 15.45 20.62
N TYR A 53 57.27 15.11 20.81
CA TYR A 53 57.94 15.12 22.11
C TYR A 53 59.03 16.20 22.13
N SER A 54 59.13 16.93 23.24
CA SER A 54 60.21 17.89 23.46
C SER A 54 60.49 18.04 24.95
N SER A 55 61.71 18.39 25.30
CA SER A 55 62.09 18.72 26.68
C SER A 55 63.03 19.91 26.68
N ARG A 56 63.28 20.49 27.86
CA ARG A 56 64.21 21.62 28.00
C ARG A 56 65.63 21.28 27.52
N LYS A 57 66.04 20.01 27.63
CA LYS A 57 67.36 19.52 27.19
C LYS A 57 67.47 19.41 25.68
N LEU A 58 66.39 18.99 25.00
CA LEU A 58 66.33 18.86 23.54
C LEU A 58 66.11 20.20 22.84
N CYS A 59 65.45 21.15 23.51
CA CYS A 59 65.22 22.51 23.00
C CYS A 59 65.74 23.58 23.99
N PRO A 60 67.07 23.82 24.05
CA PRO A 60 67.68 24.80 24.96
C PRO A 60 67.28 26.26 24.72
N THR A 61 66.59 26.56 23.61
CA THR A 61 66.05 27.87 23.28
C THR A 61 64.71 28.17 23.96
N ASP A 62 63.93 27.15 24.35
CA ASP A 62 62.60 27.33 24.92
C ASP A 62 62.63 27.50 26.45
N LYS A 63 62.60 28.76 26.91
CA LYS A 63 62.68 29.14 28.34
C LYS A 63 61.40 28.88 29.14
N SER A 64 60.33 28.38 28.51
CA SER A 64 59.06 28.10 29.18
C SER A 64 59.04 26.77 29.97
N MET A 65 60.07 25.93 29.83
CA MET A 65 60.22 24.65 30.52
C MET A 65 61.43 24.68 31.47
N GLU A 66 61.31 24.06 32.63
CA GLU A 66 62.43 23.92 33.57
C GLU A 66 63.35 22.73 33.24
N PHE A 67 64.65 22.89 33.49
CA PHE A 67 65.66 21.87 33.19
C PHE A 67 65.55 20.68 34.16
N ASP A 68 65.71 19.46 33.66
CA ASP A 68 65.60 18.20 34.41
C ASP A 68 64.26 18.00 35.17
N ARG A 69 63.24 18.79 34.83
CA ARG A 69 61.92 18.76 35.49
C ARG A 69 60.76 18.68 34.51
N ASP A 70 60.80 19.39 33.39
CA ASP A 70 59.64 19.48 32.50
C ASP A 70 59.89 18.87 31.11
N PHE A 71 58.86 18.23 30.58
CA PHE A 71 58.76 17.79 29.19
C PHE A 71 57.44 18.26 28.60
N ARG A 72 57.34 18.28 27.27
CA ARG A 72 56.17 18.76 26.54
C ARG A 72 55.76 17.77 25.48
N ILE A 73 54.45 17.54 25.42
CA ILE A 73 53.79 16.77 24.37
C ILE A 73 52.93 17.71 23.53
N LYS A 74 53.08 17.61 22.21
CA LYS A 74 52.24 18.34 21.25
C LYS A 74 50.96 17.55 20.98
N HIS A 75 49.90 17.82 21.74
CA HIS A 75 48.60 17.17 21.59
C HIS A 75 47.79 17.78 20.44
N TYR A 76 46.71 17.12 20.05
CA TYR A 76 45.76 17.66 19.07
C TYR A 76 45.15 19.01 19.51
N ALA A 77 45.05 19.22 20.83
CA ALA A 77 44.51 20.42 21.48
C ALA A 77 45.55 21.54 21.67
N GLY A 78 46.82 21.27 21.36
CA GLY A 78 47.94 22.18 21.60
C GLY A 78 49.06 21.57 22.44
N ASP A 79 50.09 22.37 22.69
CA ASP A 79 51.28 21.98 23.43
C ASP A 79 51.01 21.97 24.94
N VAL A 80 51.21 20.82 25.59
CA VAL A 80 51.02 20.66 27.04
C VAL A 80 52.36 20.34 27.69
N THR A 81 52.72 21.12 28.71
CA THR A 81 53.94 20.92 29.49
C THR A 81 53.62 20.14 30.76
N TYR A 82 54.36 19.05 30.98
CA TYR A 82 54.22 18.12 32.09
C TYR A 82 55.49 18.18 32.95
N SER A 83 55.30 18.22 34.26
CA SER A 83 56.39 18.16 35.23
C SER A 83 56.60 16.72 35.68
N VAL A 84 57.80 16.16 35.56
CA VAL A 84 58.10 14.76 35.94
C VAL A 84 58.07 14.53 37.45
N GLU A 85 58.00 15.60 38.25
CA GLU A 85 58.00 15.51 39.71
C GLU A 85 56.85 14.65 40.24
N GLY A 86 57.21 13.58 40.95
CA GLY A 86 56.28 12.62 41.52
C GLY A 86 55.63 11.67 40.49
N PHE A 87 56.11 11.60 39.25
CA PHE A 87 55.58 10.66 38.25
C PHE A 87 55.77 9.21 38.67
N LEU A 88 56.96 8.85 39.16
CA LEU A 88 57.25 7.47 39.58
C LEU A 88 56.40 7.07 40.79
N ASP A 89 56.26 7.96 41.78
CA ASP A 89 55.50 7.66 42.99
C ASP A 89 54.00 7.55 42.71
N LYS A 90 53.46 8.41 41.85
CA LYS A 90 52.06 8.30 41.37
C LYS A 90 51.82 7.04 40.55
N ASN A 91 52.82 6.52 39.83
CA ASN A 91 52.66 5.33 38.99
C ASN A 91 52.77 4.01 39.76
N LYS A 92 53.56 3.97 40.83
CA LYS A 92 53.77 2.76 41.63
C LYS A 92 52.46 2.19 42.17
N ASP A 93 51.55 3.06 42.64
CA ASP A 93 50.18 2.73 43.08
C ASP A 93 50.05 1.37 43.81
N THR A 94 51.01 1.09 44.69
CA THR A 94 51.17 -0.25 45.25
C THR A 94 50.17 -0.47 46.37
N LEU A 95 49.04 -1.11 46.07
CA LEU A 95 48.15 -1.69 47.08
C LEU A 95 48.58 -3.13 47.40
N PHE A 96 49.30 -3.30 48.51
CA PHE A 96 49.77 -4.61 48.95
C PHE A 96 48.61 -5.57 49.26
N GLN A 97 48.81 -6.86 48.96
CA GLN A 97 47.80 -7.89 49.17
C GLN A 97 47.38 -8.02 50.64
N ASP A 98 48.29 -7.75 51.58
CA ASP A 98 48.01 -7.82 53.02
C ASP A 98 46.91 -6.84 53.43
N PHE A 99 46.89 -5.63 52.85
CA PHE A 99 45.80 -4.67 53.08
C PHE A 99 44.49 -5.16 52.47
N LYS A 100 44.51 -5.76 51.28
CA LYS A 100 43.29 -6.33 50.66
C LYS A 100 42.69 -7.46 51.52
N ARG A 101 43.54 -8.32 52.09
CA ARG A 101 43.14 -9.38 53.02
C ARG A 101 42.60 -8.82 54.33
N LEU A 102 43.23 -7.79 54.87
CA LEU A 102 42.76 -7.10 56.06
C LEU A 102 41.34 -6.56 55.85
N PHE A 103 41.08 -5.90 54.71
CA PHE A 103 39.75 -5.36 54.39
C PHE A 103 38.71 -6.46 54.14
N TYR A 104 39.07 -7.56 53.47
CA TYR A 104 38.17 -8.70 53.27
C TYR A 104 37.76 -9.38 54.59
N ASN A 105 38.68 -9.46 55.56
CA ASN A 105 38.41 -10.01 56.89
C ASN A 105 37.76 -9.00 57.86
N SER A 106 37.39 -7.81 57.38
CA SER A 106 36.67 -6.82 58.18
C SER A 106 35.29 -7.34 58.59
N ALA A 107 34.83 -6.94 59.77
CA ALA A 107 33.46 -7.22 60.24
C ALA A 107 32.40 -6.41 59.47
N ASP A 108 32.79 -5.32 58.81
CA ASP A 108 31.88 -4.51 57.99
C ASP A 108 31.61 -5.20 56.65
N PRO A 109 30.35 -5.58 56.35
CA PRO A 109 29.99 -6.25 55.10
C PRO A 109 30.27 -5.39 53.85
N VAL A 110 30.25 -4.06 53.95
CA VAL A 110 30.55 -3.16 52.83
C VAL A 110 32.05 -3.21 52.50
N LEU A 111 32.90 -3.10 53.52
CA LEU A 111 34.35 -3.26 53.37
C LEU A 111 34.73 -4.66 52.89
N ARG A 112 34.02 -5.70 53.29
CA ARG A 112 34.28 -7.03 52.74
C ARG A 112 33.91 -7.12 51.24
N ALA A 113 32.78 -6.55 50.84
CA ALA A 113 32.27 -6.64 49.47
C ALA A 113 33.10 -5.87 48.43
N MET A 114 33.77 -4.78 48.84
CA MET A 114 34.61 -3.95 47.95
C MET A 114 35.98 -4.58 47.63
N TRP A 115 36.47 -5.52 48.44
CA TRP A 115 37.79 -6.18 48.25
C TRP A 115 37.68 -7.72 48.15
N PRO A 116 36.94 -8.27 47.18
CA PRO A 116 36.77 -9.73 47.03
C PRO A 116 38.10 -10.46 46.74
N ASP A 117 39.08 -9.77 46.17
CA ASP A 117 40.43 -10.29 45.89
C ASP A 117 41.21 -10.69 47.15
N GLY A 118 40.75 -10.28 48.34
CA GLY A 118 41.35 -10.69 49.61
C GLY A 118 41.20 -12.19 49.90
N GLU A 119 40.27 -12.90 49.25
CA GLU A 119 40.07 -14.35 49.40
C GLU A 119 41.16 -15.20 48.71
N GLN A 120 41.90 -14.62 47.76
CA GLN A 120 42.84 -15.33 46.90
C GLN A 120 44.07 -15.88 47.67
N SER A 121 44.47 -17.11 47.32
CA SER A 121 45.61 -17.83 47.94
C SER A 121 46.95 -17.16 47.59
N ILE A 122 47.95 -17.23 48.49
CA ILE A 122 49.28 -16.60 48.32
C ILE A 122 49.96 -17.00 47.00
N THR A 123 49.68 -18.20 46.50
CA THR A 123 50.28 -18.78 45.29
C THR A 123 49.75 -18.19 43.99
N GLU A 124 48.51 -17.70 43.95
CA GLU A 124 47.91 -17.07 42.74
C GLU A 124 48.29 -15.58 42.60
N VAL A 125 48.72 -14.97 43.71
CA VAL A 125 49.02 -13.52 43.84
C VAL A 125 50.48 -13.19 43.53
N THR A 126 51.28 -14.13 43.06
CA THR A 126 52.72 -13.93 42.76
C THR A 126 52.99 -13.02 41.56
N LYS A 127 51.94 -12.58 40.84
CA LYS A 127 52.06 -11.54 39.81
C LYS A 127 52.22 -10.18 40.48
N ARG A 128 53.31 -9.47 40.17
CA ARG A 128 53.57 -8.11 40.65
C ARG A 128 52.35 -7.23 40.34
N PRO A 129 51.97 -6.31 41.25
CA PRO A 129 50.84 -5.41 41.01
C PRO A 129 51.09 -4.60 39.74
N LEU A 130 50.01 -4.39 38.99
CA LEU A 130 50.00 -3.51 37.84
C LEU A 130 50.22 -2.06 38.32
N THR A 131 50.94 -1.28 37.53
CA THR A 131 51.13 0.16 37.77
C THR A 131 49.85 0.95 37.46
N ALA A 132 49.70 2.15 38.02
CA ALA A 132 48.55 3.01 37.69
C ALA A 132 48.44 3.26 36.18
N GLY A 133 49.57 3.50 35.49
CA GLY A 133 49.61 3.73 34.05
C GLY A 133 49.03 2.57 33.23
N THR A 134 49.36 1.32 33.60
CA THR A 134 48.78 0.14 32.93
C THR A 134 47.30 -0.06 33.24
N LEU A 135 46.86 0.21 34.48
CA LEU A 135 45.45 0.16 34.86
C LEU A 135 44.61 1.19 34.08
N PHE A 136 45.08 2.45 34.01
CA PHE A 136 44.43 3.50 33.24
C PHE A 136 44.36 3.15 31.76
N LYS A 137 45.46 2.67 31.16
CA LYS A 137 45.47 2.23 29.76
C LYS A 137 44.45 1.13 29.50
N ASN A 138 44.42 0.09 30.32
CA ASN A 138 43.46 -1.01 30.17
C ASN A 138 42.01 -0.53 30.28
N SER A 139 41.73 0.39 31.22
CA SER A 139 40.40 0.99 31.38
C SER A 139 39.98 1.82 30.17
N MET A 140 40.91 2.56 29.55
CA MET A 140 40.66 3.35 28.35
C MET A 140 40.39 2.46 27.13
N VAL A 141 41.17 1.39 26.93
CA VAL A 141 40.92 0.42 25.85
C VAL A 141 39.53 -0.21 26.00
N ALA A 142 39.17 -0.68 27.20
CA ALA A 142 37.85 -1.25 27.46
C ALA A 142 36.71 -0.24 27.20
N LEU A 143 36.91 1.04 27.54
CA LEU A 143 35.95 2.10 27.23
C LEU A 143 35.80 2.32 25.71
N VAL A 144 36.92 2.40 24.98
CA VAL A 144 36.91 2.61 23.53
C VAL A 144 36.25 1.44 22.81
N GLU A 145 36.53 0.20 23.21
CA GLU A 145 35.85 -0.99 22.67
C GLU A 145 34.34 -0.96 22.92
N ASN A 146 33.92 -0.57 24.13
CA ASN A 146 32.50 -0.41 24.47
C ASN A 146 31.84 0.67 23.61
N LEU A 147 32.52 1.81 23.41
CA LEU A 147 32.02 2.90 22.56
C LEU A 147 31.96 2.47 21.08
N ALA A 148 32.96 1.73 20.59
CA ALA A 148 32.99 1.21 19.23
C ALA A 148 31.86 0.21 18.95
N SER A 149 31.42 -0.54 19.98
CA SER A 149 30.27 -1.46 19.87
C SER A 149 28.90 -0.77 19.79
N LYS A 150 28.84 0.54 20.05
CA LYS A 150 27.60 1.34 20.05
C LYS A 150 27.56 2.24 18.81
N VAL A 151 26.35 2.51 18.30
CA VAL A 151 26.15 3.49 17.23
C VAL A 151 26.47 4.87 17.79
N GLY A 152 27.66 5.38 17.48
CA GLY A 152 28.14 6.66 17.98
C GLY A 152 27.28 7.82 17.50
N GLN A 153 26.44 8.37 18.38
CA GLN A 153 26.03 9.77 18.26
C GLN A 153 27.23 10.61 18.73
N GLY A 154 28.17 10.83 17.82
CA GLY A 154 29.33 11.67 18.07
C GLY A 154 28.92 13.13 18.18
N ASN A 155 28.44 13.53 19.36
CA ASN A 155 28.38 14.91 19.83
C ASN A 155 28.36 14.84 21.36
N VAL A 156 29.50 15.11 22.00
CA VAL A 156 29.49 15.56 23.40
C VAL A 156 28.84 16.93 23.39
N ALA A 157 27.52 16.98 23.56
CA ALA A 157 26.87 18.20 23.99
C ALA A 157 27.27 18.39 25.45
N LEU A 158 28.20 19.31 25.71
CA LEU A 158 28.44 19.80 27.06
C LEU A 158 27.09 20.26 27.64
N PRO A 159 26.72 19.86 28.87
CA PRO A 159 25.46 20.26 29.48
C PRO A 159 25.29 21.77 29.46
N GLN A 160 24.08 22.21 29.08
CA GLN A 160 23.70 23.62 28.88
C GLN A 160 23.91 24.50 30.13
N ASP A 161 24.03 23.87 31.31
CA ASP A 161 23.96 24.53 32.61
C ASP A 161 25.32 25.04 33.14
N MET A 162 26.44 24.81 32.42
CA MET A 162 27.77 25.27 32.85
C MET A 162 28.31 26.51 32.12
N TRP A 163 27.53 27.19 31.28
CA TRP A 163 28.00 28.39 30.58
C TRP A 163 27.66 29.68 31.33
N PRO A 164 28.62 30.35 32.01
CA PRO A 164 28.52 31.80 32.14
C PRO A 164 28.73 32.40 30.73
N ARG A 165 27.77 33.20 30.24
CA ARG A 165 27.99 34.02 29.04
C ARG A 165 29.16 35.00 29.30
N PRO A 166 30.03 35.32 28.33
CA PRO A 166 29.94 35.15 26.88
C PRO A 166 30.79 33.98 26.34
N TRP A 167 30.61 33.68 25.05
CA TRP A 167 31.32 32.64 24.30
C TRP A 167 32.84 32.86 24.34
N ASP A 168 33.55 32.09 25.16
CA ASP A 168 35.01 32.19 25.24
C ASP A 168 35.62 31.37 24.09
N SER A 169 36.12 32.08 23.07
CA SER A 169 36.69 31.49 21.84
C SER A 169 37.92 30.60 22.09
N GLN A 170 38.47 30.65 23.31
CA GLN A 170 39.67 29.93 23.74
C GLN A 170 39.45 28.44 24.03
N LEU A 171 38.19 27.98 24.22
CA LEU A 171 37.87 26.57 24.52
C LEU A 171 37.77 25.68 23.27
N CYS A 172 37.61 26.26 22.07
CA CYS A 172 37.41 25.54 20.82
C CYS A 172 38.56 24.57 20.44
N PRO A 173 39.85 24.90 20.67
CA PRO A 173 40.97 23.97 20.38
C PRO A 173 40.95 22.72 21.27
N TRP A 174 40.62 22.86 22.56
CA TRP A 174 40.58 21.76 23.53
C TRP A 174 39.56 20.69 23.17
N LEU A 175 38.41 21.11 22.63
CA LEU A 175 37.34 20.21 22.20
C LEU A 175 37.57 19.62 20.80
N GLY A 176 38.62 20.04 20.08
CA GLY A 176 38.89 19.58 18.71
C GLY A 176 37.83 20.01 17.68
N LEU A 177 36.94 20.95 18.03
CA LEU A 177 35.78 21.34 17.21
C LEU A 177 36.18 21.90 15.85
N GLN A 178 37.34 22.56 15.76
CA GLN A 178 37.84 23.13 14.50
C GLN A 178 38.31 22.05 13.52
N GLN A 179 38.86 20.94 14.02
CA GLN A 179 39.24 19.79 13.18
C GLN A 179 38.01 19.01 12.72
N LEU A 180 36.97 18.95 13.55
CA LEU A 180 35.68 18.34 13.22
C LEU A 180 34.88 19.15 12.18
N GLN A 181 35.03 20.48 12.11
CA GLN A 181 34.36 21.31 11.10
C GLN A 181 34.70 20.92 9.65
N GLY A 182 35.90 20.39 9.40
CA GLY A 182 36.29 19.86 8.08
C GLY A 182 35.76 18.44 7.79
N LEU A 183 35.26 17.72 8.81
CA LEU A 183 34.73 16.36 8.72
C LEU A 183 33.20 16.31 8.68
N PHE A 184 32.53 17.34 9.22
CA PHE A 184 31.11 17.55 8.98
C PHE A 184 30.95 18.05 7.55
N HIS A 185 30.69 17.15 6.59
CA HIS A 185 29.90 17.29 5.35
C HIS A 185 30.16 16.01 4.54
N PRO A 186 29.18 15.10 4.35
CA PRO A 186 27.82 15.37 3.85
C PRO A 186 26.69 14.82 4.77
N LYS A 187 25.54 15.50 4.79
CA LYS A 187 24.28 14.86 5.24
C LYS A 187 23.81 13.91 4.14
N TRP A 188 23.61 12.66 4.53
CA TRP A 188 23.21 11.58 3.63
C TRP A 188 21.70 11.60 3.45
N PHE A 189 21.25 11.67 2.20
CA PHE A 189 19.87 11.32 1.87
C PHE A 189 19.91 10.10 0.96
N SER A 190 19.37 8.98 1.45
CA SER A 190 18.96 7.87 0.57
C SER A 190 17.71 8.27 -0.21
N ASP A 191 17.19 7.34 -1.01
CA ASP A 191 15.90 7.28 -1.76
C ASP A 191 14.69 8.09 -1.20
N SER A 192 14.76 8.57 0.04
CA SER A 192 13.88 9.53 0.71
C SER A 192 13.99 11.01 0.27
N LEU A 193 14.98 11.43 -0.52
CA LEU A 193 15.13 12.85 -0.91
C LEU A 193 13.94 13.34 -1.76
N PRO A 194 13.48 12.61 -2.80
CA PRO A 194 12.23 12.91 -3.48
C PRO A 194 11.05 12.99 -2.51
N LEU A 195 10.93 12.05 -1.56
CA LEU A 195 9.81 12.03 -0.63
C LEU A 195 9.78 13.25 0.31
N SER A 196 10.95 13.74 0.71
CA SER A 196 11.07 14.84 1.68
C SER A 196 10.89 16.21 1.03
N TYR A 197 11.36 16.38 -0.21
CA TYR A 197 11.37 17.66 -0.92
C TYR A 197 10.43 17.70 -2.14
N LYS A 198 9.63 16.65 -2.42
CA LYS A 198 8.73 16.62 -3.59
C LYS A 198 7.82 17.83 -3.73
N MET A 199 7.48 18.51 -2.63
CA MET A 199 6.64 19.72 -2.66
C MET A 199 7.33 20.91 -3.32
N THR A 200 8.67 20.96 -3.36
CA THR A 200 9.41 22.09 -3.92
C THR A 200 9.46 22.08 -5.44
N CYS A 201 9.15 20.94 -6.08
CA CYS A 201 9.19 20.76 -7.53
C CYS A 201 7.82 20.34 -8.06
N GLU A 202 7.33 21.04 -9.08
CA GLU A 202 5.99 20.81 -9.67
C GLU A 202 5.90 19.44 -10.35
N TYR A 203 6.99 18.94 -10.91
CA TYR A 203 7.07 17.64 -11.59
C TYR A 203 7.07 16.45 -10.63
N THR A 204 7.44 16.68 -9.37
CA THR A 204 7.48 15.64 -8.32
C THR A 204 6.26 15.65 -7.40
N TRP A 205 5.52 16.76 -7.37
CA TRP A 205 4.32 16.91 -6.54
C TRP A 205 3.04 16.47 -7.27
N PRO A 206 2.11 15.73 -6.62
CA PRO A 206 2.20 15.11 -5.30
C PRO A 206 2.91 13.75 -5.32
N ASN A 207 2.98 13.09 -6.48
CA ASN A 207 3.73 11.87 -6.77
C ASN A 207 4.33 12.01 -8.18
N HIS A 208 5.60 11.64 -8.38
CA HIS A 208 6.23 11.72 -9.70
C HIS A 208 5.75 10.59 -10.62
N LEU A 209 5.72 10.88 -11.92
CA LEU A 209 5.39 9.92 -13.00
C LEU A 209 6.65 9.40 -13.74
N MET A 210 7.84 9.75 -13.24
CA MET A 210 9.12 9.36 -13.85
C MET A 210 9.44 7.87 -13.65
N ALA A 211 10.32 7.32 -14.49
CA ALA A 211 10.61 5.89 -14.51
C ALA A 211 11.43 5.45 -13.29
N SER A 212 12.18 6.36 -12.66
CA SER A 212 12.94 6.10 -11.44
C SER A 212 12.98 7.30 -10.48
N ASP A 213 13.16 7.02 -9.19
CA ASP A 213 13.36 8.04 -8.14
C ASP A 213 14.63 8.88 -8.37
N ARG A 214 15.62 8.31 -9.07
CA ARG A 214 16.82 9.02 -9.49
C ARG A 214 16.50 10.11 -10.50
N GLU A 215 15.69 9.82 -11.52
CA GLU A 215 15.25 10.82 -12.49
C GLU A 215 14.42 11.92 -11.81
N ALA A 216 13.53 11.54 -10.89
CA ALA A 216 12.75 12.51 -10.11
C ALA A 216 13.65 13.42 -9.26
N THR A 217 14.71 12.87 -8.65
CA THR A 217 15.69 13.66 -7.89
C THR A 217 16.49 14.59 -8.80
N GLN A 218 16.86 14.13 -9.99
CA GLN A 218 17.59 14.93 -10.97
C GLN A 218 16.75 16.12 -11.45
N ALA A 219 15.47 15.88 -11.79
CA ALA A 219 14.54 16.94 -12.20
C ALA A 219 14.31 17.97 -11.08
N LEU A 220 14.22 17.52 -9.81
CA LEU A 220 14.08 18.41 -8.66
C LEU A 220 15.30 19.33 -8.52
N LEU A 221 16.50 18.78 -8.59
CA LEU A 221 17.75 19.53 -8.45
C LEU A 221 18.04 20.44 -9.65
N GLU A 222 17.64 20.02 -10.84
CA GLU A 222 17.68 20.82 -12.07
C GLU A 222 16.80 22.05 -11.96
N GLN A 223 15.56 21.91 -11.48
CA GLN A 223 14.65 23.04 -11.28
C GLN A 223 15.21 24.09 -10.29
N HIS A 224 15.98 23.65 -9.29
CA HIS A 224 16.60 24.55 -8.31
C HIS A 224 18.00 25.04 -8.72
N GLY A 225 18.55 24.59 -9.86
CA GLY A 225 19.84 25.02 -10.38
C GLY A 225 21.06 24.46 -9.63
N PHE A 226 20.94 23.29 -8.99
CA PHE A 226 22.02 22.69 -8.18
C PHE A 226 22.76 21.53 -8.85
N GLN A 227 22.77 21.46 -10.18
CA GLN A 227 23.39 20.34 -10.92
C GLN A 227 24.90 20.21 -10.66
N ASP A 228 25.60 21.34 -10.52
CA ASP A 228 27.07 21.36 -10.39
C ASP A 228 27.57 21.03 -8.97
N ASP A 229 26.70 21.15 -7.95
CA ASP A 229 27.03 20.91 -6.54
C ASP A 229 26.63 19.50 -6.06
N VAL A 230 26.11 18.67 -6.97
CA VAL A 230 25.55 17.36 -6.66
C VAL A 230 26.17 16.25 -7.50
N ALA A 231 26.43 15.11 -6.86
CA ALA A 231 26.83 13.88 -7.53
C ALA A 231 25.83 12.74 -7.25
N TYR A 232 25.54 11.93 -8.27
CA TYR A 232 24.57 10.83 -8.19
C TYR A 232 25.29 9.50 -7.99
N GLY A 233 25.13 8.88 -6.83
CA GLY A 233 25.60 7.52 -6.56
C GLY A 233 24.64 6.43 -7.06
N HIS A 234 24.94 5.18 -6.70
CA HIS A 234 24.07 4.04 -7.02
C HIS A 234 22.73 4.05 -6.27
N THR A 235 22.74 4.47 -5.00
CA THR A 235 21.56 4.46 -4.11
C THR A 235 21.32 5.78 -3.39
N LYS A 236 22.22 6.76 -3.54
CA LYS A 236 22.18 8.02 -2.78
C LYS A 236 22.63 9.19 -3.63
N VAL A 237 22.15 10.37 -3.27
CA VAL A 237 22.57 11.63 -3.87
C VAL A 237 23.52 12.36 -2.91
N PHE A 238 24.62 12.85 -3.44
CA PHE A 238 25.71 13.48 -2.70
C PHE A 238 25.70 14.97 -2.97
N ILE A 239 25.41 15.76 -1.94
CA ILE A 239 25.46 17.22 -2.00
C ILE A 239 26.80 17.67 -1.43
N ARG A 240 27.54 18.49 -2.17
CA ARG A 240 28.87 18.95 -1.79
C ARG A 240 28.83 20.10 -0.80
N THR A 241 27.95 21.08 -0.98
CA THR A 241 27.92 22.31 -0.16
C THR A 241 26.68 22.36 0.76
N PRO A 242 26.79 22.80 2.03
CA PRO A 242 25.64 22.97 2.94
C PRO A 242 24.57 23.89 2.39
N ARG A 243 24.99 24.87 1.57
CA ARG A 243 24.13 25.91 1.01
C ARG A 243 22.99 25.30 0.21
N THR A 244 23.28 24.30 -0.62
CA THR A 244 22.28 23.59 -1.43
C THR A 244 21.19 22.97 -0.56
N LEU A 245 21.58 22.29 0.53
CA LEU A 245 20.63 21.69 1.47
C LEU A 245 19.83 22.75 2.24
N CYS A 246 20.49 23.79 2.75
CA CYS A 246 19.83 24.87 3.46
C CYS A 246 18.79 25.59 2.58
N SER A 247 19.11 25.82 1.30
CA SER A 247 18.17 26.42 0.35
C SER A 247 16.94 25.54 0.13
N LEU A 248 17.13 24.22 -0.05
CA LEU A 248 16.02 23.27 -0.19
C LEU A 248 15.13 23.22 1.06
N GLU A 249 15.72 23.25 2.26
CA GLU A 249 14.96 23.31 3.52
C GLU A 249 14.21 24.62 3.69
N GLN A 250 14.79 25.75 3.28
CA GLN A 250 14.11 27.04 3.33
C GLN A 250 12.88 27.07 2.41
N GLU A 251 13.00 26.57 1.19
CA GLU A 251 11.85 26.48 0.26
C GLU A 251 10.78 25.52 0.77
N ARG A 252 11.20 24.36 1.29
CA ARG A 252 10.28 23.43 1.95
C ARG A 252 9.54 24.07 3.12
N ALA A 253 10.25 24.80 3.98
CA ALA A 253 9.68 25.52 5.12
C ALA A 253 8.71 26.62 4.70
N ARG A 254 8.92 27.27 3.55
CA ARG A 254 7.99 28.26 2.96
C ARG A 254 6.70 27.61 2.46
N LEU A 255 6.80 26.42 1.86
CA LEU A 255 5.66 25.73 1.25
C LEU A 255 4.78 25.00 2.27
N ILE A 256 5.34 24.51 3.39
CA ILE A 256 4.58 23.80 4.43
C ILE A 256 3.38 24.62 4.92
N PRO A 257 3.52 25.89 5.35
CA PRO A 257 2.38 26.71 5.75
C PRO A 257 1.31 26.85 4.67
N ILE A 258 1.70 26.99 3.40
CA ILE A 258 0.75 27.12 2.28
C ILE A 258 -0.07 25.83 2.12
N ILE A 259 0.57 24.68 2.19
CA ILE A 259 -0.10 23.37 2.12
C ILE A 259 -1.01 23.17 3.34
N VAL A 260 -0.56 23.54 4.54
CA VAL A 260 -1.38 23.49 5.76
C VAL A 260 -2.62 24.38 5.62
N LEU A 261 -2.48 25.61 5.12
CA LEU A 261 -3.59 26.52 4.86
C LEU A 261 -4.58 25.95 3.84
N LEU A 262 -4.08 25.31 2.77
CA LEU A 262 -4.93 24.62 1.79
C LEU A 262 -5.75 23.51 2.45
N LEU A 263 -5.12 22.67 3.27
CA LEU A 263 -5.79 21.59 3.99
C LEU A 263 -6.80 22.13 5.00
N GLN A 264 -6.46 23.16 5.76
CA GLN A 264 -7.37 23.83 6.70
C GLN A 264 -8.58 24.41 5.97
N LYS A 265 -8.37 25.10 4.83
CA LYS A 265 -9.47 25.65 4.00
C LYS A 265 -10.40 24.56 3.50
N VAL A 266 -9.85 23.44 2.99
CA VAL A 266 -10.66 22.31 2.50
C VAL A 266 -11.43 21.65 3.64
N SER A 267 -10.81 21.47 4.81
CA SER A 267 -11.46 20.90 5.99
C SER A 267 -12.59 21.79 6.50
N ALA A 268 -12.33 23.08 6.70
CA ALA A 268 -13.33 24.05 7.15
C ALA A 268 -14.51 24.14 6.15
N ALA A 269 -14.22 24.14 4.84
CA ALA A 269 -15.27 24.12 3.82
C ALA A 269 -16.08 22.82 3.83
N ARG A 270 -15.45 21.67 4.09
CA ARG A 270 -16.14 20.38 4.22
C ARG A 270 -17.07 20.39 5.43
N GLU A 271 -16.60 20.84 6.59
CA GLU A 271 -17.41 20.95 7.80
C GLU A 271 -18.60 21.90 7.59
N ALA A 272 -18.37 23.07 6.99
CA ALA A 272 -19.44 24.01 6.66
C ALA A 272 -20.49 23.39 5.71
N ARG A 273 -20.06 22.65 4.68
CA ARG A 273 -20.99 21.94 3.77
C ARG A 273 -21.77 20.85 4.47
N LEU A 274 -21.16 20.10 5.39
CA LEU A 274 -21.85 19.08 6.18
C LEU A 274 -22.87 19.72 7.13
N ALA A 275 -22.50 20.80 7.82
CA ALA A 275 -23.39 21.54 8.70
C ALA A 275 -24.56 22.19 7.94
N LEU A 276 -24.28 22.80 6.77
CA LEU A 276 -25.32 23.29 5.88
C LEU A 276 -26.22 22.12 5.44
N GLY A 277 -25.66 21.02 4.92
CA GLY A 277 -26.45 19.85 4.51
C GLY A 277 -27.36 19.32 5.62
N ALA A 278 -26.87 19.26 6.86
CA ALA A 278 -27.67 18.91 8.03
C ALA A 278 -28.77 19.93 8.30
N ARG A 279 -28.48 21.24 8.25
CA ARG A 279 -29.47 22.31 8.46
C ARG A 279 -30.52 22.37 7.35
N TRP A 280 -30.14 22.18 6.09
CA TRP A 280 -31.07 22.04 4.97
C TRP A 280 -31.93 20.78 5.12
N GLY A 281 -31.36 19.67 5.61
CA GLY A 281 -32.09 18.45 5.95
C GLY A 281 -33.10 18.66 7.08
N CYS A 282 -32.71 19.31 8.18
CA CYS A 282 -33.60 19.65 9.29
C CYS A 282 -34.69 20.64 8.88
N GLY A 283 -34.35 21.67 8.10
CA GLY A 283 -35.33 22.64 7.57
C GLY A 283 -36.33 22.00 6.61
N ALA A 284 -35.90 21.07 5.76
CA ALA A 284 -36.79 20.28 4.93
C ALA A 284 -37.68 19.36 5.78
N GLY A 285 -37.13 18.74 6.84
CA GLY A 285 -37.88 17.93 7.79
C GLY A 285 -38.92 18.73 8.58
N MET A 286 -38.56 19.91 9.09
CA MET A 286 -39.47 20.84 9.77
C MET A 286 -40.54 21.36 8.82
N GLY A 287 -40.20 21.75 7.59
CA GLY A 287 -41.19 22.17 6.60
C GLY A 287 -42.14 21.04 6.17
N LEU A 288 -41.69 19.78 6.18
CA LEU A 288 -42.57 18.63 6.01
C LEU A 288 -43.47 18.41 7.22
N TRP A 289 -42.93 18.55 8.44
CA TRP A 289 -43.68 18.41 9.69
C TRP A 289 -44.72 19.52 9.88
N ASP A 290 -44.39 20.78 9.57
CA ASP A 290 -45.32 21.90 9.62
C ASP A 290 -46.45 21.73 8.60
N ARG A 291 -46.14 21.27 7.38
CA ARG A 291 -47.17 20.94 6.37
C ARG A 291 -48.05 19.77 6.79
N ASP A 292 -47.50 18.79 7.48
CA ASP A 292 -48.25 17.65 8.04
C ASP A 292 -49.15 18.10 9.20
N LYS A 293 -48.65 18.97 10.09
CA LYS A 293 -49.44 19.60 11.15
C LYS A 293 -50.55 20.51 10.61
N ASP A 294 -50.26 21.34 9.62
CA ASP A 294 -51.28 22.19 8.97
C ASP A 294 -52.34 21.33 8.27
N MET A 295 -51.94 20.24 7.61
CA MET A 295 -52.90 19.28 7.05
C MET A 295 -53.71 18.59 8.14
N GLY A 296 -53.11 18.18 9.26
CA GLY A 296 -53.79 17.59 10.40
C GLY A 296 -54.78 18.55 11.08
N THR A 297 -54.42 19.83 11.17
CA THR A 297 -55.27 20.90 11.74
C THR A 297 -56.44 21.22 10.82
N ARG A 298 -56.21 21.26 9.49
CA ARG A 298 -57.27 21.37 8.48
C ARG A 298 -58.17 20.15 8.46
N TRP A 299 -57.62 18.95 8.60
CA TRP A 299 -58.38 17.70 8.71
C TRP A 299 -59.28 17.69 9.94
N THR A 300 -58.78 18.11 11.10
CA THR A 300 -59.58 18.21 12.33
C THR A 300 -60.67 19.27 12.22
N GLN A 301 -60.41 20.41 11.56
CA GLN A 301 -61.47 21.39 11.24
C GLN A 301 -62.50 20.84 10.23
N MET A 302 -62.09 19.97 9.31
CA MET A 302 -62.97 19.36 8.30
C MET A 302 -63.81 18.20 8.87
N VAL A 303 -63.29 17.48 9.87
CA VAL A 303 -63.97 16.37 10.57
C VAL A 303 -64.83 16.86 11.75
N MET A 304 -64.47 17.99 12.37
CA MET A 304 -65.23 18.59 13.49
C MET A 304 -66.11 19.78 13.05
N GLY A 305 -66.12 20.12 11.76
CA GLY A 305 -67.11 21.05 11.18
C GLY A 305 -68.49 20.37 11.12
N PRO A 306 -69.60 21.08 11.35
CA PRO A 306 -70.93 20.48 11.44
C PRO A 306 -71.33 19.92 10.07
N GLY A 307 -71.18 18.61 9.90
CA GLY A 307 -71.45 17.90 8.66
C GLY A 307 -72.04 16.54 8.99
N ASP A 308 -73.35 16.46 8.79
CA ASP A 308 -74.23 15.33 9.03
C ASP A 308 -73.75 14.00 8.44
N GLY A 309 -74.04 12.94 9.21
CA GLY A 309 -74.28 11.59 8.68
C GLY A 309 -73.03 10.77 8.41
N VAL A 310 -72.81 9.75 9.24
CA VAL A 310 -72.74 8.34 8.83
C VAL A 310 -72.59 7.52 10.13
N GLN A 311 -73.72 6.97 10.58
CA GLN A 311 -73.76 5.76 11.39
C GLN A 311 -73.48 4.59 10.45
N ASP A 312 -72.41 3.83 10.70
CA ASP A 312 -72.55 2.39 10.96
C ASP A 312 -71.18 1.74 11.15
N GLY A 313 -71.04 1.06 12.28
CA GLY A 313 -69.96 0.12 12.53
C GLY A 313 -70.36 -1.26 12.05
N THR A 314 -69.57 -1.86 11.16
CA THR A 314 -69.23 -3.30 11.24
C THR A 314 -68.22 -3.72 10.17
N ARG A 315 -67.25 -4.54 10.63
CA ARG A 315 -66.50 -5.61 9.94
C ARG A 315 -65.31 -5.25 9.03
N GLY A 316 -64.18 -5.83 9.41
CA GLY A 316 -63.54 -6.82 8.54
C GLY A 316 -62.14 -6.45 8.04
N TRP A 317 -61.12 -7.10 8.61
CA TRP A 317 -59.84 -7.31 7.95
C TRP A 317 -60.09 -8.14 6.69
N GLY A 318 -60.26 -7.44 5.56
CA GLY A 318 -60.67 -8.05 4.29
C GLY A 318 -61.08 -7.05 3.21
N ALA A 319 -60.95 -5.73 3.45
CA ALA A 319 -61.12 -4.73 2.42
C ALA A 319 -59.81 -4.58 1.64
N GLY A 320 -59.81 -5.00 0.37
CA GLY A 320 -58.84 -4.49 -0.59
C GLY A 320 -58.89 -2.97 -0.53
N TRP A 321 -57.74 -2.33 -0.38
CA TRP A 321 -57.64 -0.88 -0.38
C TRP A 321 -58.36 -0.35 -1.63
N GLY A 322 -59.49 0.33 -1.42
CA GLY A 322 -60.19 1.02 -2.48
C GLY A 322 -59.23 2.05 -3.09
N ARG A 323 -59.13 2.07 -4.42
CA ARG A 323 -58.40 3.10 -5.16
C ARG A 323 -59.01 4.48 -4.83
N GLY A 324 -58.42 5.19 -3.88
CA GLY A 324 -58.63 6.63 -3.66
C GLY A 324 -57.54 7.45 -4.36
N PRO A 325 -57.79 8.70 -4.78
CA PRO A 325 -56.95 9.37 -5.75
C PRO A 325 -55.64 9.93 -5.14
N GLY A 326 -54.50 9.49 -5.66
CA GLY A 326 -53.27 10.27 -5.82
C GLY A 326 -52.26 10.31 -4.67
N VAL A 327 -52.69 10.36 -3.40
CA VAL A 327 -51.76 10.55 -2.27
C VAL A 327 -51.12 9.24 -1.79
N GLN A 328 -51.82 8.12 -1.96
CA GLN A 328 -51.35 6.79 -1.55
C GLN A 328 -50.23 6.24 -2.44
N ASP A 329 -50.26 6.56 -3.74
CA ASP A 329 -49.28 6.07 -4.71
C ASP A 329 -47.88 6.65 -4.48
N VAL A 330 -47.79 7.91 -4.03
CA VAL A 330 -46.50 8.57 -3.77
C VAL A 330 -45.81 7.98 -2.54
N LEU A 331 -46.57 7.74 -1.46
CA LEU A 331 -46.08 7.10 -0.24
C LEU A 331 -45.70 5.63 -0.48
N TRP A 332 -46.50 4.91 -1.27
CA TRP A 332 -46.18 3.56 -1.72
C TRP A 332 -44.89 3.51 -2.55
N CYS A 333 -44.72 4.44 -3.51
CA CYS A 333 -43.50 4.57 -4.30
C CYS A 333 -42.28 4.90 -3.43
N GLY A 334 -42.43 5.78 -2.43
CA GLY A 334 -41.38 6.12 -1.47
C GLY A 334 -40.93 4.91 -0.65
N CYS A 335 -41.89 4.16 -0.10
CA CYS A 335 -41.63 2.93 0.66
C CYS A 335 -40.95 1.85 -0.22
N CYS A 336 -41.45 1.63 -1.43
CA CYS A 336 -40.85 0.71 -2.39
C CYS A 336 -39.41 1.08 -2.76
N ARG A 337 -39.11 2.37 -2.97
CA ARG A 337 -37.74 2.86 -3.25
C ARG A 337 -36.80 2.68 -2.05
N TRP A 338 -37.26 2.99 -0.84
CA TRP A 338 -36.48 2.77 0.37
C TRP A 338 -36.18 1.29 0.57
N ARG A 339 -37.20 0.43 0.45
CA ARG A 339 -37.05 -1.04 0.57
C ARG A 339 -36.11 -1.60 -0.50
N ALA A 340 -36.24 -1.15 -1.74
CA ALA A 340 -35.31 -1.53 -2.82
C ALA A 340 -33.87 -1.12 -2.50
N ARG A 341 -33.66 0.10 -1.95
CA ARG A 341 -32.32 0.56 -1.53
C ARG A 341 -31.75 -0.28 -0.38
N GLN A 342 -32.56 -0.67 0.60
CA GLN A 342 -32.10 -1.54 1.69
C GLN A 342 -31.69 -2.93 1.19
N ILE A 343 -32.43 -3.48 0.21
CA ILE A 343 -32.09 -4.76 -0.42
C ILE A 343 -30.79 -4.65 -1.22
N ILE A 344 -30.64 -3.62 -2.06
CA ILE A 344 -29.45 -3.41 -2.91
C ILE A 344 -28.19 -3.17 -2.08
N LYS A 345 -28.30 -2.48 -0.93
CA LYS A 345 -27.15 -2.15 -0.06
C LYS A 345 -26.39 -3.40 0.42
N ASN A 346 -27.08 -4.53 0.55
CA ASN A 346 -26.49 -5.78 1.06
C ASN A 346 -25.92 -6.68 -0.05
N ILE A 347 -26.00 -6.27 -1.33
CA ILE A 347 -25.51 -7.06 -2.46
C ILE A 347 -24.07 -6.63 -2.78
N PRO A 348 -23.11 -7.57 -2.89
CA PRO A 348 -21.74 -7.27 -3.28
C PRO A 348 -21.67 -6.56 -4.65
N PRO A 349 -20.74 -5.59 -4.85
CA PRO A 349 -20.57 -4.92 -6.15
C PRO A 349 -20.29 -5.88 -7.32
N SER A 350 -19.65 -7.02 -7.05
CA SER A 350 -19.36 -8.07 -8.05
C SER A 350 -20.62 -8.72 -8.64
N GLU A 351 -21.71 -8.79 -7.87
CA GLU A 351 -22.98 -9.42 -8.29
C GLU A 351 -23.95 -8.43 -8.94
N MET A 352 -23.65 -7.13 -8.87
CA MET A 352 -24.54 -6.08 -9.36
C MET A 352 -24.84 -6.21 -10.86
N GLY A 353 -23.87 -6.67 -11.65
CA GLY A 353 -24.05 -6.92 -13.09
C GLY A 353 -25.10 -8.01 -13.37
N GLN A 354 -25.10 -9.08 -12.58
CA GLN A 354 -26.10 -10.14 -12.66
C GLN A 354 -27.49 -9.64 -12.23
N ILE A 355 -27.58 -8.82 -11.18
CA ILE A 355 -28.85 -8.26 -10.71
C ILE A 355 -29.48 -7.36 -11.78
N ARG A 356 -28.70 -6.49 -12.42
CA ARG A 356 -29.20 -5.65 -13.53
C ARG A 356 -29.72 -6.48 -14.69
N ALA A 357 -28.98 -7.51 -15.09
CA ALA A 357 -29.43 -8.43 -16.13
C ALA A 357 -30.71 -9.19 -15.72
N LYS A 358 -30.85 -9.59 -14.45
CA LYS A 358 -32.08 -10.22 -13.92
C LYS A 358 -33.27 -9.28 -13.93
N VAL A 359 -33.09 -8.01 -13.58
CA VAL A 359 -34.15 -6.99 -13.65
C VAL A 359 -34.56 -6.76 -15.10
N ALA A 360 -33.60 -6.63 -16.03
CA ALA A 360 -33.88 -6.48 -17.45
C ALA A 360 -34.65 -7.69 -18.03
N ALA A 361 -34.28 -8.91 -17.62
CA ALA A 361 -35.03 -10.12 -17.99
C ALA A 361 -36.43 -10.16 -17.35
N MET A 362 -36.56 -9.75 -16.09
CA MET A 362 -37.83 -9.69 -15.39
C MET A 362 -38.80 -8.75 -16.11
N GLU A 363 -38.36 -7.56 -16.50
CA GLU A 363 -39.19 -6.61 -17.25
C GLU A 363 -39.71 -7.20 -18.59
N ALA A 364 -38.93 -8.06 -19.24
CA ALA A 364 -39.29 -8.63 -20.53
C ALA A 364 -40.05 -9.98 -20.46
N LEU A 365 -39.87 -10.76 -19.38
CA LEU A 365 -40.37 -12.13 -19.28
C LEU A 365 -41.36 -12.37 -18.14
N ALA A 366 -41.41 -11.49 -17.13
CA ALA A 366 -42.30 -11.68 -15.98
C ALA A 366 -43.77 -11.66 -16.43
N GLY A 367 -44.53 -12.65 -15.95
CA GLY A 367 -45.94 -12.85 -16.33
C GLY A 367 -46.15 -13.48 -17.72
N LEU A 368 -45.15 -13.44 -18.61
CA LEU A 368 -45.23 -14.04 -19.95
C LEU A 368 -44.62 -15.45 -20.03
N ARG A 369 -43.63 -15.76 -19.18
CA ARG A 369 -42.97 -17.06 -19.10
C ARG A 369 -42.90 -17.52 -17.64
N ARG A 370 -43.36 -18.76 -17.36
CA ARG A 370 -43.46 -19.29 -15.98
C ARG A 370 -42.11 -19.48 -15.29
N ASP A 371 -41.12 -20.00 -16.03
CA ASP A 371 -39.76 -20.16 -15.54
C ASP A 371 -38.75 -19.66 -16.58
N TRP A 372 -37.83 -18.82 -16.13
CA TRP A 372 -36.73 -18.24 -16.90
C TRP A 372 -35.40 -18.29 -16.15
N GLY A 373 -35.29 -19.10 -15.08
CA GLY A 373 -34.03 -19.33 -14.38
C GLY A 373 -33.59 -18.17 -13.47
N CYS A 374 -34.53 -17.48 -12.82
CA CYS A 374 -34.22 -16.34 -11.93
C CYS A 374 -33.58 -16.75 -10.60
N GLN A 375 -33.91 -17.95 -10.10
CA GLN A 375 -33.48 -18.47 -8.79
C GLN A 375 -32.02 -18.91 -8.75
N ARG A 376 -31.39 -19.12 -9.90
CA ARG A 376 -29.99 -19.60 -9.99
C ARG A 376 -28.99 -18.47 -10.18
N CYS A 377 -27.71 -18.80 -10.00
CA CYS A 377 -26.60 -17.94 -10.40
C CYS A 377 -26.43 -17.95 -11.93
N TRP A 378 -26.08 -16.80 -12.51
CA TRP A 378 -25.89 -16.61 -13.95
C TRP A 378 -24.39 -16.52 -14.22
N ALA A 379 -23.83 -17.58 -14.83
CA ALA A 379 -22.39 -17.70 -15.03
C ALA A 379 -21.88 -17.04 -16.32
N GLN A 380 -22.78 -16.70 -17.24
CA GLN A 380 -22.54 -16.09 -18.56
C GLN A 380 -21.74 -16.99 -19.51
N ASP A 381 -20.48 -17.29 -19.21
CA ASP A 381 -19.58 -18.07 -20.06
C ASP A 381 -19.53 -19.57 -19.69
N TYR A 382 -20.51 -20.34 -20.18
CA TYR A 382 -20.63 -21.77 -19.87
C TYR A 382 -19.63 -22.66 -20.61
N LEU A 383 -19.25 -22.30 -21.83
CA LEU A 383 -18.35 -23.13 -22.66
C LEU A 383 -16.89 -23.08 -22.19
N SER A 384 -16.50 -22.05 -21.43
CA SER A 384 -15.18 -21.98 -20.80
C SER A 384 -15.09 -22.82 -19.52
N SER A 385 -16.22 -23.21 -18.92
CA SER A 385 -16.24 -24.02 -17.69
C SER A 385 -15.91 -25.49 -17.98
N PRO A 386 -14.91 -26.09 -17.32
CA PRO A 386 -14.54 -27.50 -17.52
C PRO A 386 -15.62 -28.48 -17.04
N GLY A 387 -16.52 -28.07 -16.13
CA GLY A 387 -17.64 -28.90 -15.68
C GLY A 387 -18.75 -29.06 -16.73
N GLU A 388 -18.96 -28.01 -17.53
CA GLU A 388 -19.99 -27.94 -18.57
C GLU A 388 -19.51 -28.43 -19.94
N ASN A 389 -18.25 -28.15 -20.27
CA ASN A 389 -17.64 -28.48 -21.56
C ASN A 389 -16.41 -29.40 -21.36
N PRO A 390 -16.60 -30.64 -20.89
CA PRO A 390 -15.51 -31.54 -20.55
C PRO A 390 -14.65 -31.84 -21.79
N GLY A 391 -13.33 -31.69 -21.66
CA GLY A 391 -12.35 -31.95 -22.73
C GLY A 391 -12.28 -30.91 -23.85
N LEU A 392 -13.27 -30.03 -23.98
CA LEU A 392 -13.38 -29.04 -25.05
C LEU A 392 -13.37 -27.58 -24.56
N ALA A 393 -13.32 -27.36 -23.24
CA ALA A 393 -13.22 -26.02 -22.63
C ALA A 393 -11.89 -25.29 -22.99
N LEU A 394 -10.75 -25.98 -22.91
CA LEU A 394 -9.44 -25.39 -23.27
C LEU A 394 -9.37 -24.98 -24.76
N PRO A 395 -9.77 -25.85 -25.73
CA PRO A 395 -9.86 -25.47 -27.13
C PRO A 395 -10.79 -24.29 -27.38
N PHE A 396 -11.90 -24.20 -26.66
CA PHE A 396 -12.81 -23.05 -26.72
C PHE A 396 -12.14 -21.77 -26.22
N ALA A 397 -11.55 -21.79 -25.02
CA ALA A 397 -10.87 -20.63 -24.45
C ALA A 397 -9.74 -20.10 -25.36
N ARG A 398 -8.93 -21.00 -25.94
CA ARG A 398 -7.92 -20.63 -26.95
C ARG A 398 -8.52 -19.96 -28.18
N ARG A 399 -9.67 -20.45 -28.64
CA ARG A 399 -10.38 -19.88 -29.80
C ARG A 399 -10.96 -18.49 -29.49
N VAL A 400 -11.52 -18.31 -28.30
CA VAL A 400 -12.04 -17.01 -27.82
C VAL A 400 -10.90 -16.00 -27.70
N GLN A 401 -9.75 -16.41 -27.15
CA GLN A 401 -8.56 -15.56 -27.05
C GLN A 401 -8.06 -15.13 -28.43
N ALA A 402 -7.90 -16.06 -29.38
CA ALA A 402 -7.50 -15.73 -30.74
C ALA A 402 -8.49 -14.81 -31.47
N LEU A 403 -9.79 -14.90 -31.15
CA LEU A 403 -10.80 -13.97 -31.66
C LEU A 403 -10.68 -12.59 -31.01
N ARG A 404 -10.36 -12.54 -29.72
CA ARG A 404 -10.15 -11.30 -28.97
C ARG A 404 -8.93 -10.55 -29.50
N ASP A 405 -7.85 -11.25 -29.82
CA ASP A 405 -6.64 -10.66 -30.40
C ASP A 405 -6.90 -10.10 -31.81
N LYS A 406 -7.89 -10.64 -32.55
CA LYS A 406 -8.22 -10.19 -33.90
C LYS A 406 -9.26 -9.07 -33.97
N VAL A 407 -10.29 -9.13 -33.12
CA VAL A 407 -11.48 -8.25 -33.18
C VAL A 407 -11.51 -7.25 -32.03
N HIS A 408 -10.70 -7.45 -30.99
CA HIS A 408 -10.59 -6.57 -29.82
C HIS A 408 -11.92 -6.29 -29.12
N PHE A 409 -12.73 -7.33 -28.94
CA PHE A 409 -13.98 -7.25 -28.20
C PHE A 409 -13.71 -7.28 -26.67
N GLY A 410 -14.51 -6.54 -25.89
CA GLY A 410 -14.22 -6.24 -24.49
C GLY A 410 -14.44 -7.42 -23.54
N SER A 411 -15.62 -8.04 -23.61
CA SER A 411 -16.01 -9.16 -22.73
C SER A 411 -16.93 -10.16 -23.42
N VAL A 412 -16.93 -11.41 -22.94
CA VAL A 412 -17.89 -12.44 -23.35
C VAL A 412 -19.15 -12.25 -22.52
N LEU A 413 -20.28 -12.01 -23.19
CA LEU A 413 -21.57 -11.79 -22.58
C LEU A 413 -22.31 -13.10 -22.26
N PHE A 414 -22.24 -14.08 -23.17
CA PHE A 414 -22.90 -15.36 -22.99
C PHE A 414 -22.30 -16.43 -23.91
N SER A 415 -22.14 -17.67 -23.44
CA SER A 415 -21.72 -18.78 -24.30
C SER A 415 -22.46 -20.07 -23.95
N CYS A 416 -22.88 -20.86 -24.93
CA CYS A 416 -23.52 -22.16 -24.67
C CYS A 416 -23.56 -23.08 -25.89
N HIS A 417 -23.87 -24.36 -25.64
CA HIS A 417 -24.24 -25.30 -26.69
C HIS A 417 -25.68 -25.08 -27.16
N VAL A 418 -25.89 -25.18 -28.47
CA VAL A 418 -27.21 -25.02 -29.09
C VAL A 418 -27.49 -26.06 -30.15
N ARG A 419 -28.74 -26.49 -30.24
CA ARG A 419 -29.28 -27.19 -31.40
C ARG A 419 -29.77 -26.13 -32.38
N LYS A 420 -29.27 -26.16 -33.62
CA LYS A 420 -29.55 -25.14 -34.64
C LYS A 420 -30.22 -25.76 -35.85
N ILE A 421 -31.32 -25.14 -36.30
CA ILE A 421 -32.01 -25.56 -37.52
C ILE A 421 -31.52 -24.80 -38.76
N ASN A 422 -31.26 -25.51 -39.85
CA ASN A 422 -30.87 -24.94 -41.13
C ASN A 422 -32.09 -24.71 -42.05
N ARG A 423 -31.97 -23.81 -43.04
CA ARG A 423 -32.97 -23.57 -44.12
C ARG A 423 -33.56 -24.83 -44.78
N PHE A 424 -32.79 -25.91 -44.82
CA PHE A 424 -33.19 -27.21 -45.37
C PHE A 424 -33.89 -28.11 -44.34
N GLY A 425 -34.22 -27.62 -43.15
CA GLY A 425 -34.87 -28.39 -42.08
C GLY A 425 -33.97 -29.40 -41.38
N LYS A 426 -32.65 -29.36 -41.62
CA LYS A 426 -31.69 -30.23 -40.91
C LYS A 426 -31.23 -29.56 -39.63
N SER A 427 -31.41 -30.26 -38.52
CA SER A 427 -30.91 -29.88 -37.20
C SER A 427 -29.45 -30.30 -37.01
N ARG A 428 -28.64 -29.45 -36.37
CA ARG A 428 -27.23 -29.75 -36.05
C ARG A 428 -26.82 -29.12 -34.72
N ASP A 429 -25.95 -29.81 -34.00
CA ASP A 429 -25.25 -29.26 -32.83
C ASP A 429 -24.31 -28.14 -33.24
N ARG A 430 -24.43 -27.00 -32.58
CA ARG A 430 -23.61 -25.80 -32.74
C ARG A 430 -23.34 -25.21 -31.36
N ALA A 431 -22.53 -24.17 -31.31
CA ALA A 431 -22.36 -23.35 -30.14
C ALA A 431 -22.59 -21.88 -30.51
N ILE A 432 -23.10 -21.10 -29.57
CA ILE A 432 -23.17 -19.65 -29.69
C ILE A 432 -22.19 -19.01 -28.71
N LEU A 433 -21.57 -17.93 -29.18
CA LEU A 433 -20.73 -17.05 -28.39
C LEU A 433 -21.22 -15.63 -28.62
N LEU A 434 -21.68 -14.99 -27.57
CA LEU A 434 -22.13 -13.61 -27.56
C LEU A 434 -21.04 -12.75 -26.91
N THR A 435 -20.62 -11.72 -27.62
CA THR A 435 -19.66 -10.69 -27.17
C THR A 435 -20.35 -9.33 -27.15
N ASP A 436 -19.68 -8.30 -26.68
CA ASP A 436 -20.13 -6.90 -26.71
C ASP A 436 -20.30 -6.33 -28.14
N GLN A 437 -19.77 -7.00 -29.18
CA GLN A 437 -19.86 -6.52 -30.56
C GLN A 437 -20.62 -7.46 -31.49
N HIS A 438 -20.45 -8.77 -31.32
CA HIS A 438 -20.92 -9.79 -32.26
C HIS A 438 -21.53 -11.02 -31.57
N LEU A 439 -22.51 -11.63 -32.24
CA LEU A 439 -23.01 -12.98 -32.01
C LEU A 439 -22.35 -13.95 -33.00
N TYR A 440 -21.54 -14.87 -32.49
CA TYR A 440 -20.85 -15.88 -33.27
C TYR A 440 -21.56 -17.23 -33.20
N LYS A 441 -21.67 -17.88 -34.36
CA LYS A 441 -22.07 -19.29 -34.49
C LYS A 441 -20.83 -20.14 -34.71
N LEU A 442 -20.58 -21.09 -33.82
CA LEU A 442 -19.39 -21.92 -33.77
C LEU A 442 -19.74 -23.40 -34.06
N ASP A 443 -18.75 -24.17 -34.53
CA ASP A 443 -18.87 -25.63 -34.69
C ASP A 443 -18.04 -26.38 -33.63
N PRO A 444 -18.68 -27.00 -32.61
CA PRO A 444 -17.96 -27.75 -31.58
C PRO A 444 -17.12 -28.91 -32.13
N ARG A 445 -17.54 -29.54 -33.25
CA ARG A 445 -16.81 -30.65 -33.87
C ARG A 445 -15.50 -30.22 -34.52
N GLN A 446 -15.39 -28.94 -34.87
CA GLN A 446 -14.19 -28.35 -35.47
C GLN A 446 -13.50 -27.41 -34.47
N GLN A 447 -13.41 -27.81 -33.20
CA GLN A 447 -12.76 -27.03 -32.13
C GLN A 447 -13.24 -25.55 -32.10
N TYR A 448 -14.56 -25.38 -32.16
CA TYR A 448 -15.24 -24.09 -32.12
C TYR A 448 -14.86 -23.10 -33.23
N ARG A 449 -14.53 -23.60 -34.44
CA ARG A 449 -14.33 -22.74 -35.61
C ARG A 449 -15.55 -21.83 -35.84
N VAL A 450 -15.29 -20.53 -36.05
CA VAL A 450 -16.32 -19.55 -36.38
C VAL A 450 -16.92 -19.84 -37.75
N MET A 451 -18.24 -20.07 -37.80
CA MET A 451 -18.98 -20.33 -39.03
C MET A 451 -19.74 -19.11 -39.55
N ARG A 452 -20.22 -18.25 -38.65
CA ARG A 452 -20.95 -17.01 -38.97
C ARG A 452 -20.72 -16.03 -37.83
N ALA A 453 -20.40 -14.79 -38.17
CA ALA A 453 -20.39 -13.66 -37.24
C ALA A 453 -21.57 -12.75 -37.59
N LEU A 454 -22.36 -12.38 -36.60
CA LEU A 454 -23.50 -11.48 -36.74
C LEU A 454 -23.25 -10.25 -35.85
N PRO A 455 -23.05 -9.06 -36.41
CA PRO A 455 -22.89 -7.85 -35.60
C PRO A 455 -24.15 -7.58 -34.79
N LEU A 456 -24.01 -7.25 -33.51
CA LEU A 456 -25.17 -6.95 -32.65
C LEU A 456 -25.95 -5.73 -33.14
N SER A 457 -25.33 -4.83 -33.92
CA SER A 457 -25.99 -3.70 -34.59
C SER A 457 -27.14 -4.14 -35.50
N THR A 458 -27.05 -5.33 -36.09
CA THR A 458 -28.05 -5.85 -37.04
C THR A 458 -29.23 -6.57 -36.37
N LEU A 459 -29.18 -6.79 -35.05
CA LEU A 459 -30.27 -7.42 -34.31
C LEU A 459 -31.41 -6.43 -34.09
N THR A 460 -32.61 -6.83 -34.52
CA THR A 460 -33.85 -6.02 -34.40
C THR A 460 -34.75 -6.51 -33.27
N GLY A 461 -34.65 -7.79 -32.89
CA GLY A 461 -35.44 -8.36 -31.82
C GLY A 461 -35.08 -9.79 -31.48
N LEU A 462 -35.67 -10.30 -30.41
CA LEU A 462 -35.48 -11.65 -29.90
C LEU A 462 -36.85 -12.25 -29.58
N SER A 463 -37.16 -13.39 -30.19
CA SER A 463 -38.38 -14.14 -29.84
C SER A 463 -38.02 -15.37 -29.02
N VAL A 464 -38.77 -15.60 -27.96
CA VAL A 464 -38.60 -16.71 -27.02
C VAL A 464 -39.94 -17.41 -26.79
N THR A 465 -39.90 -18.65 -26.33
CA THR A 465 -41.12 -19.42 -26.03
C THR A 465 -41.71 -19.10 -24.66
N SER A 466 -43.01 -19.35 -24.47
CA SER A 466 -43.68 -19.17 -23.18
C SER A 466 -43.50 -20.39 -22.26
N CYS A 467 -43.33 -21.56 -22.87
CA CYS A 467 -43.10 -22.83 -22.19
C CYS A 467 -41.64 -23.02 -21.72
N ARG A 468 -41.38 -24.11 -20.98
CA ARG A 468 -40.05 -24.48 -20.49
C ARG A 468 -39.03 -24.79 -21.58
N ALA A 469 -39.49 -25.03 -22.82
CA ALA A 469 -38.60 -25.22 -23.95
C ALA A 469 -37.65 -24.02 -24.10
N GLN A 470 -36.40 -24.29 -24.45
CA GLN A 470 -35.35 -23.27 -24.48
C GLN A 470 -35.08 -22.75 -25.89
N LEU A 471 -36.16 -22.46 -26.60
CA LEU A 471 -36.11 -21.98 -27.98
C LEU A 471 -35.95 -20.46 -28.02
N LEU A 472 -35.05 -20.01 -28.89
CA LEU A 472 -34.70 -18.62 -29.12
C LEU A 472 -34.59 -18.36 -30.63
N VAL A 473 -35.14 -17.24 -31.08
CA VAL A 473 -35.00 -16.76 -32.46
C VAL A 473 -34.47 -15.34 -32.45
N PHE A 474 -33.26 -15.16 -32.98
CA PHE A 474 -32.66 -13.85 -33.18
C PHE A 474 -33.16 -13.26 -34.50
N HIS A 475 -33.87 -12.14 -34.43
CA HIS A 475 -34.34 -11.41 -35.60
C HIS A 475 -33.30 -10.41 -36.07
N THR A 476 -33.06 -10.40 -37.38
CA THR A 476 -32.02 -9.60 -38.01
C THR A 476 -32.60 -8.63 -39.03
N GLN A 477 -31.99 -7.46 -39.19
CA GLN A 477 -32.40 -6.49 -40.21
C GLN A 477 -32.27 -7.06 -41.64
N SER A 478 -31.33 -7.99 -41.84
CA SER A 478 -31.10 -8.67 -43.11
C SER A 478 -32.07 -9.82 -43.42
N GLN A 479 -33.12 -10.01 -42.61
CA GLN A 479 -34.15 -11.04 -42.80
C GLN A 479 -33.56 -12.47 -42.90
N ASP A 480 -32.44 -12.73 -42.25
CA ASP A 480 -31.79 -14.05 -42.13
C ASP A 480 -31.60 -14.43 -40.66
N ASP A 481 -32.74 -14.73 -40.03
CA ASP A 481 -32.91 -15.00 -38.62
C ASP A 481 -32.18 -16.28 -38.19
N LEU A 482 -31.76 -16.31 -36.93
CA LEU A 482 -31.08 -17.44 -36.33
C LEU A 482 -31.97 -18.09 -35.28
N ALA A 483 -32.55 -19.24 -35.62
CA ALA A 483 -33.32 -20.07 -34.69
C ALA A 483 -32.43 -21.14 -34.04
N VAL A 484 -32.40 -21.14 -32.70
CA VAL A 484 -31.58 -22.04 -31.87
C VAL A 484 -32.35 -22.50 -30.64
N CYS A 485 -32.11 -23.74 -30.20
CA CYS A 485 -32.57 -24.24 -28.91
C CYS A 485 -31.35 -24.46 -28.02
N LEU A 486 -31.36 -23.94 -26.79
CA LEU A 486 -30.32 -24.22 -25.81
C LEU A 486 -30.40 -25.70 -25.40
N HIS A 487 -29.26 -26.40 -25.35
CA HIS A 487 -29.22 -27.82 -24.98
C HIS A 487 -27.87 -28.20 -24.35
N LYS A 488 -27.74 -29.43 -23.83
CA LYS A 488 -26.53 -29.98 -23.17
C LYS A 488 -26.11 -29.18 -21.93
N MET A 489 -27.06 -28.95 -21.03
CA MET A 489 -26.86 -28.18 -19.81
C MET A 489 -26.52 -29.11 -18.65
N ARG A 490 -25.68 -28.65 -17.74
CA ARG A 490 -25.28 -29.37 -16.52
C ARG A 490 -25.44 -28.43 -15.33
N PRO A 491 -26.34 -28.71 -14.37
CA PRO A 491 -27.26 -29.86 -14.29
C PRO A 491 -28.35 -29.88 -15.38
N ALA A 492 -28.91 -31.06 -15.65
CA ALA A 492 -29.99 -31.22 -16.64
C ALA A 492 -31.27 -30.52 -16.15
N GLY A 493 -31.93 -29.76 -17.03
CA GLY A 493 -33.15 -28.99 -16.69
C GLY A 493 -32.91 -27.51 -16.36
N ASP A 494 -31.65 -27.06 -16.32
CA ASP A 494 -31.31 -25.65 -16.14
C ASP A 494 -31.95 -24.77 -17.22
N ASN A 495 -32.55 -23.64 -16.83
CA ASN A 495 -33.15 -22.69 -17.76
C ASN A 495 -32.23 -21.47 -17.97
N ARG A 496 -31.68 -21.33 -19.17
CA ARG A 496 -30.73 -20.25 -19.54
C ARG A 496 -31.33 -19.18 -20.45
N VAL A 497 -32.59 -19.32 -20.84
CA VAL A 497 -33.28 -18.34 -21.70
C VAL A 497 -33.31 -16.96 -21.04
N GLY A 498 -33.69 -16.88 -19.76
CA GLY A 498 -33.79 -15.60 -19.06
C GLY A 498 -32.44 -14.88 -18.90
N GLU A 499 -31.37 -15.63 -18.71
CA GLU A 499 -30.01 -15.07 -18.64
C GLU A 499 -29.58 -14.46 -19.97
N LEU A 500 -29.76 -15.20 -21.07
CA LEU A 500 -29.41 -14.69 -22.41
C LEU A 500 -30.22 -13.43 -22.76
N VAL A 501 -31.53 -13.44 -22.47
CA VAL A 501 -32.41 -12.28 -22.68
C VAL A 501 -31.97 -11.09 -21.81
N GLY A 502 -31.70 -11.33 -20.52
CA GLY A 502 -31.31 -10.30 -19.57
C GLY A 502 -29.98 -9.64 -19.91
N VAL A 503 -28.96 -10.44 -20.25
CA VAL A 503 -27.64 -9.94 -20.62
C VAL A 503 -27.70 -9.13 -21.92
N LEU A 504 -28.45 -9.60 -22.92
CA LEU A 504 -28.65 -8.87 -24.18
C LEU A 504 -29.38 -7.54 -23.97
N LEU A 505 -30.46 -7.54 -23.18
CA LEU A 505 -31.21 -6.33 -22.89
C LEU A 505 -30.39 -5.31 -22.12
N GLU A 506 -29.63 -5.74 -21.11
CA GLU A 506 -28.75 -4.85 -20.34
C GLU A 506 -27.65 -4.26 -21.23
N HIS A 507 -27.03 -5.08 -22.09
CA HIS A 507 -26.03 -4.59 -23.04
C HIS A 507 -26.63 -3.59 -24.06
N CYS A 508 -27.83 -3.85 -24.57
CA CYS A 508 -28.54 -2.93 -25.46
C CYS A 508 -28.94 -1.64 -24.75
N ARG A 509 -29.41 -1.69 -23.49
CA ARG A 509 -29.69 -0.51 -22.65
C ARG A 509 -28.45 0.35 -22.44
N ALA A 510 -27.32 -0.26 -22.10
CA ALA A 510 -26.03 0.42 -21.95
C ALA A 510 -25.58 1.11 -23.25
N SER A 511 -25.87 0.48 -24.40
CA SER A 511 -25.56 1.02 -25.73
C SER A 511 -26.65 1.95 -26.30
N LYS A 512 -27.68 2.31 -25.52
CA LYS A 512 -28.84 3.11 -25.93
C LYS A 512 -29.58 2.57 -27.17
N ARG A 513 -29.63 1.25 -27.33
CA ARG A 513 -30.34 0.57 -28.42
C ARG A 513 -31.55 -0.16 -27.88
N GLU A 514 -32.67 -0.07 -28.59
CA GLU A 514 -33.88 -0.80 -28.24
C GLU A 514 -33.87 -2.19 -28.89
N LEU A 515 -34.05 -3.23 -28.09
CA LEU A 515 -34.20 -4.62 -28.56
C LEU A 515 -35.60 -5.12 -28.18
N ARG A 516 -36.43 -5.43 -29.18
CA ARG A 516 -37.79 -5.92 -28.93
C ARG A 516 -37.78 -7.40 -28.58
N VAL A 517 -38.29 -7.75 -27.40
CA VAL A 517 -38.46 -9.14 -26.97
C VAL A 517 -39.92 -9.57 -27.13
N ARG A 518 -40.15 -10.73 -27.74
CA ARG A 518 -41.49 -11.30 -27.92
C ARG A 518 -41.55 -12.69 -27.31
N VAL A 519 -42.61 -12.98 -26.57
CA VAL A 519 -42.86 -14.31 -26.01
C VAL A 519 -44.02 -14.95 -26.77
N SER A 520 -43.77 -16.06 -27.46
CA SER A 520 -44.78 -16.80 -28.21
C SER A 520 -44.32 -18.25 -28.44
N ASP A 521 -45.22 -19.21 -28.35
CA ASP A 521 -44.93 -20.61 -28.71
C ASP A 521 -45.04 -20.87 -30.22
N CYS A 522 -45.50 -19.86 -30.95
CA CYS A 522 -45.59 -19.83 -32.41
C CYS A 522 -44.79 -18.63 -32.92
N ILE A 523 -43.54 -18.88 -33.33
CA ILE A 523 -42.58 -17.83 -33.69
C ILE A 523 -42.46 -17.76 -35.21
N GLN A 524 -42.72 -16.59 -35.77
CA GLN A 524 -42.47 -16.35 -37.18
C GLN A 524 -41.01 -15.93 -37.39
N LEU A 525 -40.31 -16.63 -38.29
CA LEU A 525 -38.90 -16.36 -38.60
C LEU A 525 -38.67 -16.22 -40.10
N SER A 526 -37.67 -15.43 -40.48
CA SER A 526 -37.26 -15.25 -41.87
C SER A 526 -35.92 -15.94 -42.15
N LEU A 527 -35.87 -16.82 -43.14
CA LEU A 527 -34.61 -17.42 -43.62
C LEU A 527 -34.34 -16.95 -45.05
N ARG A 528 -33.43 -15.98 -45.20
CA ARG A 528 -33.14 -15.28 -46.46
C ARG A 528 -34.40 -14.74 -47.14
N GLY A 529 -35.20 -13.98 -46.39
CA GLY A 529 -36.43 -13.33 -46.87
C GLY A 529 -37.67 -14.23 -46.97
N ARG A 530 -37.55 -15.56 -46.80
CA ARG A 530 -38.71 -16.46 -46.76
C ARG A 530 -39.23 -16.61 -45.34
N ARG A 531 -40.49 -16.22 -45.12
CA ARG A 531 -41.19 -16.37 -43.83
C ARG A 531 -41.55 -17.84 -43.59
N ARG A 532 -41.21 -18.34 -42.41
CA ARG A 532 -41.51 -19.70 -41.93
C ARG A 532 -42.04 -19.62 -40.51
N LEU A 533 -42.89 -20.58 -40.16
CA LEU A 533 -43.38 -20.72 -38.79
C LEU A 533 -42.50 -21.69 -38.01
N LEU A 534 -42.25 -21.40 -36.74
CA LEU A 534 -41.59 -22.32 -35.82
C LEU A 534 -42.48 -22.51 -34.59
N THR A 535 -42.98 -23.73 -34.42
CA THR A 535 -43.83 -24.13 -33.30
C THR A 535 -43.07 -25.06 -32.38
N VAL A 536 -43.52 -25.13 -31.12
CA VAL A 536 -43.02 -26.09 -30.13
C VAL A 536 -44.08 -27.16 -29.90
N GLU A 537 -43.66 -28.42 -29.98
CA GLU A 537 -44.49 -29.56 -29.63
C GLU A 537 -43.83 -30.40 -28.54
N THR A 538 -44.62 -30.76 -27.55
CA THR A 538 -44.17 -31.61 -26.45
C THR A 538 -44.30 -33.08 -26.84
N ARG A 539 -43.20 -33.84 -26.81
CA ARG A 539 -43.21 -35.28 -27.04
C ARG A 539 -42.45 -36.00 -25.92
N PRO A 540 -43.09 -36.94 -25.19
CA PRO A 540 -42.44 -37.67 -24.11
C PRO A 540 -41.32 -38.59 -24.62
N ASP A 541 -41.37 -39.02 -25.87
CA ASP A 541 -40.43 -39.99 -26.46
C ASP A 541 -39.04 -39.40 -26.82
N VAL A 542 -38.86 -38.08 -26.69
CA VAL A 542 -37.69 -37.36 -27.20
C VAL A 542 -36.76 -36.95 -26.04
N ALA A 543 -35.68 -37.70 -25.83
CA ALA A 543 -34.73 -37.44 -24.74
C ALA A 543 -33.90 -36.15 -24.88
N ASN A 544 -33.75 -35.60 -26.09
CA ASN A 544 -33.01 -34.35 -26.35
C ASN A 544 -33.76 -33.49 -27.37
N PRO A 545 -33.83 -32.17 -27.19
CA PRO A 545 -34.60 -31.31 -28.07
C PRO A 545 -34.08 -31.34 -29.51
N ASP A 546 -34.98 -31.57 -30.46
CA ASP A 546 -34.61 -31.61 -31.87
C ASP A 546 -35.63 -30.98 -32.81
N PHE A 547 -35.14 -30.48 -33.94
CA PHE A 547 -35.96 -29.80 -34.93
C PHE A 547 -36.34 -30.74 -36.07
N SER A 548 -37.61 -30.70 -36.48
CA SER A 548 -38.09 -31.32 -37.72
C SER A 548 -38.77 -30.31 -38.65
N LYS A 549 -38.92 -30.71 -39.90
CA LYS A 549 -39.68 -29.94 -40.91
C LYS A 549 -41.18 -30.22 -40.76
N SER A 550 -41.99 -29.16 -40.82
CA SER A 550 -43.46 -29.22 -40.90
C SER A 550 -43.95 -28.58 -42.21
N ARG A 551 -45.24 -28.71 -42.54
CA ARG A 551 -45.84 -28.24 -43.79
C ARG A 551 -45.61 -26.73 -44.00
N ASP A 552 -45.81 -25.93 -42.96
CA ASP A 552 -45.70 -24.46 -43.02
C ASP A 552 -44.39 -23.90 -42.43
N GLY A 553 -43.49 -24.78 -41.97
CA GLY A 553 -42.23 -24.36 -41.37
C GLY A 553 -41.50 -25.46 -40.63
N PHE A 554 -41.28 -25.27 -39.33
CA PHE A 554 -40.46 -26.13 -38.49
C PHE A 554 -41.14 -26.37 -37.14
N VAL A 555 -40.85 -27.52 -36.55
CA VAL A 555 -41.33 -27.89 -35.21
C VAL A 555 -40.13 -28.24 -34.37
N LEU A 556 -40.07 -27.71 -33.15
CA LEU A 556 -39.14 -28.16 -32.11
C LEU A 556 -39.85 -29.18 -31.24
N TYR A 557 -39.32 -30.40 -31.18
CA TYR A 557 -39.76 -31.41 -30.21
C TYR A 557 -38.98 -31.25 -28.91
N TRP A 558 -39.70 -31.27 -27.79
CA TRP A 558 -39.16 -31.10 -26.45
C TRP A 558 -39.77 -32.14 -25.47
N SER A 559 -38.97 -32.69 -24.56
CA SER A 559 -39.44 -33.58 -23.49
C SER A 559 -40.24 -32.79 -22.45
N GLY A 560 -41.55 -33.02 -22.39
CA GLY A 560 -42.44 -32.30 -21.48
C GLY A 560 -42.25 -32.66 -20.02
N GLU A 561 -41.35 -31.96 -19.33
CA GLU A 561 -41.27 -31.95 -17.86
C GLU A 561 -41.38 -30.53 -17.29
#